data_AF-A0A5E4KGY7-F1
#
_entry.id   AF-A0A5E4KGY7-F1
#
_cell.length_a   1.000
_cell.length_b   1.000
_cell.length_c   1.000
_cell.angle_alpha   90.00
_cell.angle_beta   90.00
_cell.angle_gamma   90.00
#
_symmetry.space_group_name_H-M   'P 1'
#
loop_
_entity.id
_entity.type
_entity.pdbx_description
1 polymer ?
#
loop_
_entity_poly.entity_id
_entity_poly.type
_entity_poly.pdbx_seq_one_letter_code
_entity_poly.pdbx_strand_id
1 'polypeptide(L)'
;MPQELLPSFAPIRSNIYRLLSTGFRYPGHAVFRTFQNGKFLAELETNISLLPHLNIPGVEKALFINSLEGVAFSEFEMKFVQTFDTGSPLPSCPPYEGLYGHEPRTAVMLEISEFYRHFGLKMNQGEGKREFPDHISAELEFLHFLTFQEAAAVKDKDQELLKEYILAQRDFLERHVMRWIPRYCDELQSSVRVPFYVQLAKIASKFITRDFEWVNSNYQI
;
A
#
# COMPACT_ATOMS: atom_id res chain seq x y z
N MET A 1 -1.23 36.37 8.44
CA MET A 1 -0.15 36.11 7.47
C MET A 1 -0.54 34.88 6.68
N PRO A 2 -0.32 34.81 5.36
CA PRO A 2 -0.52 33.55 4.65
C PRO A 2 0.46 32.55 5.27
N GLN A 3 -0.08 31.47 5.82
CA GLN A 3 0.72 30.35 6.29
C GLN A 3 1.51 29.86 5.09
N GLU A 4 2.84 29.99 5.11
CA GLU A 4 3.69 29.43 4.07
C GLU A 4 3.28 27.96 3.89
N LEU A 5 2.79 27.62 2.69
CA LEU A 5 2.45 26.26 2.33
C LEU A 5 3.71 25.43 2.56
N LEU A 6 3.73 24.64 3.64
CA LEU A 6 4.74 23.61 3.85
C LEU A 6 4.90 22.86 2.52
N PRO A 7 6.13 22.53 2.09
CA PRO A 7 6.32 21.77 0.87
C PRO A 7 5.48 20.50 0.95
N SER A 8 4.52 20.35 0.03
CA SER A 8 3.61 19.22 0.04
C SER A 8 4.41 17.94 -0.15
N PHE A 9 4.37 17.06 0.85
CA PHE A 9 4.95 15.72 0.78
C PHE A 9 4.08 14.75 -0.02
N ALA A 10 2.92 15.19 -0.52
CA ALA A 10 1.94 14.38 -1.23
C ALA A 10 2.54 13.63 -2.44
N PRO A 11 3.40 14.21 -3.30
CA PRO A 11 4.02 13.45 -4.39
C PRO A 11 4.88 12.27 -3.91
N ILE A 12 5.59 12.45 -2.79
CA ILE A 12 6.47 11.42 -2.22
C ILE A 12 5.62 10.32 -1.57
N ARG A 13 4.61 10.70 -0.77
CA ARG A 13 3.62 9.77 -0.18
C ARG A 13 2.94 8.94 -1.27
N SER A 14 2.50 9.61 -2.34
CA SER A 14 1.87 8.99 -3.51
C SER A 14 2.78 7.96 -4.18
N ASN A 15 4.08 8.26 -4.34
CA ASN A 15 5.04 7.30 -4.89
C ASN A 15 5.25 6.09 -3.98
N ILE A 16 5.28 6.27 -2.66
CA ILE A 16 5.39 5.15 -1.72
C ILE A 16 4.16 4.25 -1.82
N TYR A 17 2.94 4.81 -1.81
CA TYR A 17 1.71 4.03 -2.02
C TYR A 17 1.71 3.26 -3.34
N ARG A 18 2.17 3.87 -4.44
CA ARG A 18 2.32 3.19 -5.74
C ARG A 18 3.30 2.02 -5.68
N LEU A 19 4.45 2.21 -5.03
CA LEU A 19 5.46 1.17 -4.88
C LEU A 19 4.95 0.02 -4.01
N LEU A 20 4.30 0.32 -2.88
CA LEU A 20 3.69 -0.70 -2.02
C LEU A 20 2.57 -1.46 -2.76
N SER A 21 1.69 -0.76 -3.49
CA SER A 21 0.68 -1.38 -4.36
C SER A 21 1.33 -2.33 -5.36
N THR A 22 2.40 -1.88 -6.04
CA THR A 22 3.16 -2.71 -7.00
C THR A 22 3.78 -3.93 -6.32
N GLY A 23 4.32 -3.76 -5.12
CA GLY A 23 4.98 -4.80 -4.34
C GLY A 23 4.05 -5.95 -3.96
N PHE A 24 2.80 -5.64 -3.60
CA PHE A 24 1.81 -6.64 -3.17
C PHE A 24 0.96 -7.24 -4.30
N ARG A 25 1.06 -6.74 -5.54
CA ARG A 25 0.39 -7.38 -6.67
C ARG A 25 1.00 -8.75 -6.98
N TYR A 26 0.23 -9.57 -7.68
CA TYR A 26 0.76 -10.75 -8.34
C TYR A 26 2.00 -10.39 -9.16
N PRO A 27 3.15 -11.06 -8.93
CA PRO A 27 4.41 -10.63 -9.50
C PRO A 27 4.50 -11.02 -10.97
N GLY A 28 4.61 -10.04 -11.87
CA GLY A 28 5.04 -10.28 -13.24
C GLY A 28 6.57 -10.37 -13.36
N HIS A 29 7.08 -11.08 -14.38
CA HIS A 29 8.52 -11.21 -14.64
C HIS A 29 9.29 -9.87 -14.62
N ALA A 30 8.72 -8.82 -15.22
CA ALA A 30 9.37 -7.51 -15.29
C ALA A 30 9.54 -6.87 -13.91
N VAL A 31 8.52 -6.97 -13.06
CA VAL A 31 8.52 -6.45 -11.69
C VAL A 31 9.43 -7.29 -10.80
N PHE A 32 9.38 -8.62 -10.91
CA PHE A 32 10.29 -9.48 -10.17
C PHE A 32 11.77 -9.16 -10.44
N ARG A 33 12.13 -8.84 -11.69
CA ARG A 33 13.50 -8.39 -12.01
C ARG A 33 13.90 -7.13 -11.25
N THR A 34 12.98 -6.19 -10.99
CA THR A 34 13.30 -4.98 -10.21
C THR A 34 13.45 -5.28 -8.72
N PHE A 35 12.80 -6.33 -8.22
CA PHE A 35 13.03 -6.85 -6.87
C PHE A 35 14.43 -7.47 -6.77
N GLN A 36 14.79 -8.35 -7.71
CA GLN A 36 16.09 -9.05 -7.70
C GLN A 36 17.29 -8.12 -7.88
N ASN A 37 17.20 -7.15 -8.80
CA ASN A 37 18.31 -6.23 -9.05
C ASN A 37 18.33 -5.00 -8.10
N GLY A 38 17.44 -4.97 -7.11
CA GLY A 38 17.37 -3.93 -6.09
C GLY A 38 16.81 -2.58 -6.55
N LYS A 39 16.43 -2.40 -7.81
CA LYS A 39 15.87 -1.11 -8.30
C LYS A 39 14.61 -0.70 -7.55
N PHE A 40 13.70 -1.65 -7.30
CA PHE A 40 12.48 -1.39 -6.53
C PHE A 40 12.80 -0.89 -5.12
N LEU A 41 13.78 -1.51 -4.46
CA LEU A 41 14.17 -1.19 -3.10
C LEU A 41 14.87 0.17 -3.01
N ALA A 42 15.74 0.46 -3.97
CA ALA A 42 16.43 1.74 -4.06
C ALA A 42 15.41 2.89 -4.23
N GLU A 43 14.38 2.69 -5.06
CA GLU A 43 13.31 3.68 -5.25
C GLU A 43 12.47 3.87 -3.98
N LEU A 44 12.10 2.77 -3.32
CA LEU A 44 11.34 2.81 -2.06
C LEU A 44 12.12 3.51 -0.95
N GLU A 45 13.38 3.15 -0.75
CA GLU A 45 14.26 3.78 0.23
C GLU A 45 14.48 5.27 -0.05
N THR A 46 14.69 5.64 -1.32
CA THR A 46 14.84 7.04 -1.72
C THR A 46 13.62 7.85 -1.28
N ASN A 47 12.40 7.36 -1.58
CA ASN A 47 11.19 8.06 -1.17
C ASN A 47 11.01 8.11 0.36
N ILE A 48 11.32 7.02 1.08
CA ILE A 48 11.26 7.00 2.55
C ILE A 48 12.24 8.02 3.15
N SER A 49 13.45 8.13 2.60
CA SER A 49 14.47 9.08 3.07
C SER A 49 14.06 10.55 2.95
N LEU A 50 13.11 10.84 2.04
CA LEU A 50 12.55 12.18 1.84
C LEU A 50 11.43 12.52 2.85
N LEU A 51 11.01 11.57 3.69
CA LEU A 51 10.01 11.75 4.74
C LEU A 51 10.59 11.50 6.15
N PRO A 52 11.68 12.17 6.55
CA PRO A 52 12.33 11.91 7.84
C PRO A 52 11.41 12.20 9.04
N HIS A 53 10.45 13.10 8.88
CA HIS A 53 9.47 13.46 9.92
C HIS A 53 8.50 12.32 10.26
N LEU A 54 8.29 11.36 9.35
CA LEU A 54 7.45 10.19 9.62
C LEU A 54 8.18 9.10 10.42
N ASN A 55 9.51 9.19 10.59
CA ASN A 55 10.32 8.24 11.36
C ASN A 55 10.01 6.77 11.00
N ILE A 56 9.97 6.50 9.70
CA ILE A 56 9.78 5.15 9.15
C ILE A 56 11.11 4.40 9.29
N PRO A 57 11.12 3.13 9.71
CA PRO A 57 12.35 2.36 9.79
C PRO A 57 13.08 2.34 8.43
N GLY A 58 14.40 2.41 8.48
CA GLY A 58 15.23 2.25 7.28
C GLY A 58 14.97 0.90 6.60
N VAL A 59 15.14 0.85 5.29
CA VAL A 59 15.02 -0.38 4.51
C VAL A 59 16.24 -1.25 4.79
N GLU A 60 16.04 -2.43 5.41
CA GLU A 60 17.10 -3.42 5.59
C GLU A 60 17.45 -4.09 4.25
N LYS A 61 18.21 -3.40 3.40
CA LYS A 61 18.55 -3.83 2.02
C LYS A 61 19.05 -5.26 1.95
N ALA A 62 19.92 -5.66 2.87
CA ALA A 62 20.49 -6.99 2.92
C ALA A 62 19.40 -8.06 3.05
N LEU A 63 18.35 -7.84 3.85
CA LEU A 63 17.26 -8.81 3.99
C LEU A 63 16.45 -8.97 2.71
N PHE A 64 16.26 -7.91 1.95
CA PHE A 64 15.54 -7.98 0.68
C PHE A 64 16.39 -8.59 -0.44
N ILE A 65 17.59 -8.05 -0.68
CA ILE A 65 18.44 -8.47 -1.81
C ILE A 65 18.87 -9.93 -1.63
N ASN A 66 19.36 -10.29 -0.43
CA ASN A 66 19.82 -11.65 -0.17
C ASN A 66 18.66 -12.66 -0.21
N SER A 67 17.42 -12.23 0.06
CA SER A 67 16.26 -13.14 -0.02
C SER A 67 15.90 -13.56 -1.45
N LEU A 68 16.37 -12.83 -2.46
CA LEU A 68 16.05 -13.07 -3.87
C LEU A 68 17.27 -13.39 -4.73
N GLU A 69 18.47 -13.39 -4.14
CA GLU A 69 19.72 -13.75 -4.82
C GLU A 69 19.66 -15.21 -5.29
N GLY A 70 19.86 -15.43 -6.60
CA GLY A 70 19.80 -16.76 -7.21
C GLY A 70 18.40 -17.39 -7.29
N VAL A 71 17.36 -16.74 -6.78
CA VAL A 71 15.97 -17.26 -6.81
C VAL A 71 15.40 -17.15 -8.22
N ALA A 72 14.91 -18.26 -8.78
CA ALA A 72 14.22 -18.23 -10.06
C ALA A 72 12.82 -17.59 -9.93
N PHE A 73 12.33 -16.93 -10.98
CA PHE A 73 10.98 -16.36 -10.97
C PHE A 73 9.90 -17.39 -10.61
N SER A 74 9.98 -18.59 -11.18
CA SER A 74 9.02 -19.68 -10.90
C SER A 74 9.01 -20.10 -9.43
N GLU A 75 10.16 -20.05 -8.73
CA GLU A 75 10.23 -20.34 -7.31
C GLU A 75 9.59 -19.21 -6.49
N PHE A 76 9.86 -17.96 -6.85
CA PHE A 76 9.24 -16.80 -6.21
C PHE A 76 7.71 -16.78 -6.41
N GLU A 77 7.25 -17.03 -7.63
CA GLU A 77 5.84 -17.13 -7.99
C GLU A 77 5.14 -18.28 -7.23
N MET A 78 5.76 -19.45 -7.16
CA MET A 78 5.24 -20.57 -6.37
C MET A 78 5.06 -20.17 -4.90
N LYS A 79 6.08 -19.54 -4.28
CA LYS A 79 6.01 -19.12 -2.88
C LYS A 79 4.98 -18.01 -2.66
N PHE A 80 4.81 -17.11 -3.62
CA PHE A 80 3.73 -16.11 -3.62
C PHE A 80 2.37 -16.80 -3.57
N VAL A 81 2.08 -17.67 -4.53
CA VAL A 81 0.81 -18.40 -4.64
C VAL A 81 0.54 -19.25 -3.39
N GLN A 82 1.56 -19.90 -2.83
CA GLN A 82 1.46 -20.67 -1.58
C GLN A 82 1.21 -19.84 -0.33
N THR A 83 1.49 -18.54 -0.37
CA THR A 83 1.32 -17.64 0.77
C THR A 83 -0.02 -16.91 0.69
N PHE A 84 -0.35 -16.39 -0.48
CA PHE A 84 -1.45 -15.44 -0.68
C PHE A 84 -2.70 -16.05 -1.34
N ASP A 85 -2.55 -17.07 -2.20
CA ASP A 85 -3.63 -17.53 -3.08
C ASP A 85 -4.13 -18.95 -2.79
N THR A 86 -3.27 -19.81 -2.23
CA THR A 86 -3.57 -21.24 -2.05
C THR A 86 -3.41 -21.68 -0.61
N GLY A 87 -4.40 -22.43 -0.13
CA GLY A 87 -4.46 -23.01 1.21
C GLY A 87 -5.88 -23.49 1.53
N SER A 88 -6.01 -24.43 2.47
CA SER A 88 -7.31 -24.96 2.89
C SER A 88 -7.44 -24.85 4.41
N PRO A 89 -8.49 -24.21 4.95
CA PRO A 89 -9.64 -23.61 4.26
C PRO A 89 -9.35 -22.24 3.60
N LEU A 90 -8.23 -21.59 3.95
CA LEU A 90 -7.75 -20.33 3.39
C LEU A 90 -6.22 -20.37 3.19
N PRO A 91 -5.66 -19.47 2.35
CA PRO A 91 -4.22 -19.24 2.28
C PRO A 91 -3.61 -18.85 3.63
N SER A 92 -2.29 -18.92 3.76
CA SER A 92 -1.59 -18.61 5.02
C SER A 92 -1.72 -17.15 5.44
N CYS A 93 -1.70 -16.22 4.48
CA CYS A 93 -1.85 -14.79 4.75
C CYS A 93 -2.55 -14.13 3.56
N PRO A 94 -3.87 -14.33 3.38
CA PRO A 94 -4.58 -13.84 2.21
C PRO A 94 -4.62 -12.29 2.23
N PRO A 95 -4.27 -11.58 1.15
CA PRO A 95 -4.08 -10.12 1.20
C PRO A 95 -5.39 -9.32 1.02
N TYR A 96 -6.44 -9.67 1.78
CA TYR A 96 -7.78 -9.09 1.63
C TYR A 96 -8.38 -8.61 2.96
N GLU A 97 -8.79 -7.34 3.06
CA GLU A 97 -9.33 -6.73 4.30
C GLU A 97 -10.46 -7.55 4.92
N GLY A 98 -11.43 -7.99 4.10
CA GLY A 98 -12.63 -8.66 4.60
C GLY A 98 -12.39 -10.04 5.20
N LEU A 99 -11.13 -10.52 5.25
CA LEU A 99 -10.73 -11.76 5.94
C LEU A 99 -10.10 -11.49 7.32
N TYR A 100 -9.81 -10.24 7.66
CA TYR A 100 -9.20 -9.84 8.95
C TYR A 100 -10.18 -9.19 9.92
N GLY A 101 -11.33 -8.72 9.41
CA GLY A 101 -12.41 -8.13 10.20
C GLY A 101 -13.43 -9.15 10.73
N HIS A 102 -14.49 -8.63 11.35
CA HIS A 102 -15.64 -9.44 11.79
C HIS A 102 -16.84 -9.29 10.86
N GLU A 103 -16.84 -8.22 10.06
CA GLU A 103 -17.88 -7.92 9.08
C GLU A 103 -17.86 -8.92 7.92
N PRO A 104 -19.04 -9.20 7.33
CA PRO A 104 -19.08 -9.99 6.10
C PRO A 104 -18.22 -9.36 5.01
N ARG A 105 -17.30 -10.12 4.41
CA ARG A 105 -16.41 -9.64 3.34
C ARG A 105 -17.16 -8.94 2.19
N THR A 106 -18.38 -9.37 1.87
CA THR A 106 -19.22 -8.71 0.85
C THR A 106 -19.63 -7.29 1.23
N ALA A 107 -19.86 -7.01 2.51
CA ALA A 107 -20.17 -5.67 2.99
C ALA A 107 -18.93 -4.76 2.91
N VAL A 108 -17.76 -5.28 3.31
CA VAL A 108 -16.46 -4.58 3.19
C VAL A 108 -16.17 -4.23 1.72
N MET A 109 -16.27 -5.20 0.81
CA MET A 109 -16.04 -4.96 -0.62
C MET A 109 -17.01 -3.94 -1.22
N LEU A 110 -18.28 -3.91 -0.76
CA LEU A 110 -19.26 -2.93 -1.22
C LEU A 110 -18.89 -1.53 -0.75
N GLU A 111 -18.54 -1.36 0.52
CA GLU A 111 -18.12 -0.07 1.09
C GLU A 111 -16.89 0.49 0.37
N ILE A 112 -15.85 -0.33 0.18
CA ILE A 112 -14.63 0.06 -0.55
C ILE A 112 -14.96 0.41 -2.01
N SER A 113 -15.84 -0.34 -2.66
CA SER A 113 -16.26 -0.04 -4.04
C SER A 113 -16.97 1.31 -4.15
N GLU A 114 -17.73 1.69 -3.12
CA GLU A 114 -18.40 3.00 -3.06
C GLU A 114 -17.40 4.14 -2.89
N PHE A 115 -16.32 3.95 -2.11
CA PHE A 115 -15.19 4.90 -2.09
C PHE A 115 -14.59 5.07 -3.48
N TYR A 116 -14.29 3.98 -4.20
CA TYR A 116 -13.72 4.07 -5.54
C TYR A 116 -14.67 4.80 -6.50
N ARG A 117 -15.95 4.43 -6.48
CA ARG A 117 -16.99 5.00 -7.34
C ARG A 117 -17.20 6.50 -7.08
N HIS A 118 -17.10 6.94 -5.83
CA HIS A 118 -17.20 8.35 -5.46
C HIS A 118 -16.18 9.21 -6.21
N PHE A 119 -14.95 8.71 -6.37
CA PHE A 119 -13.88 9.37 -7.12
C PHE A 119 -13.84 9.00 -8.62
N GLY A 120 -14.91 8.40 -9.14
CA GLY A 120 -15.02 8.02 -10.56
C GLY A 120 -14.14 6.84 -10.96
N LEU A 121 -13.61 6.08 -10.00
CA LEU A 121 -12.78 4.91 -10.23
C LEU A 121 -13.63 3.63 -10.27
N LYS A 122 -13.10 2.63 -10.95
CA LYS A 122 -13.66 1.27 -11.00
C LYS A 122 -12.55 0.24 -11.05
N MET A 123 -12.81 -0.94 -10.51
CA MET A 123 -11.90 -2.07 -10.64
C MET A 123 -11.68 -2.41 -12.11
N ASN A 124 -10.43 -2.67 -12.47
CA ASN A 124 -10.08 -3.09 -13.83
C ASN A 124 -10.41 -4.57 -14.01
N GLN A 125 -11.39 -4.86 -14.86
CA GLN A 125 -11.88 -6.21 -15.17
C GLN A 125 -11.23 -6.82 -16.44
N GLY A 126 -10.10 -6.27 -16.89
CA GLY A 126 -9.36 -6.82 -18.03
C GLY A 126 -8.88 -8.25 -17.78
N GLU A 127 -8.65 -9.01 -18.85
CA GLU A 127 -8.20 -10.40 -18.77
C GLU A 127 -6.95 -10.53 -17.88
N GLY A 128 -6.98 -11.48 -16.94
CA GLY A 128 -5.89 -11.73 -16.00
C GLY A 128 -5.87 -10.84 -14.76
N LYS A 129 -6.71 -9.79 -14.67
CA LYS A 129 -6.88 -8.99 -13.44
C LYS A 129 -8.03 -9.55 -12.62
N ARG A 130 -7.71 -10.19 -11.50
CA ARG A 130 -8.67 -10.94 -10.65
C ARG A 130 -8.85 -10.36 -9.26
N GLU A 131 -8.16 -9.28 -8.93
CA GLU A 131 -8.22 -8.73 -7.58
C GLU A 131 -9.57 -8.11 -7.29
N PHE A 132 -10.03 -8.36 -6.07
CA PHE A 132 -11.22 -7.76 -5.49
C PHE A 132 -10.90 -6.36 -4.94
N PRO A 133 -11.91 -5.49 -4.76
CA PRO A 133 -11.70 -4.14 -4.24
C PRO A 133 -11.04 -4.13 -2.85
N ASP A 134 -11.25 -5.16 -2.03
CA ASP A 134 -10.65 -5.31 -0.70
C ASP A 134 -9.24 -5.89 -0.71
N HIS A 135 -8.61 -6.03 -1.88
CA HIS A 135 -7.21 -6.47 -1.96
C HIS A 135 -6.27 -5.33 -1.56
N ILE A 136 -5.25 -5.62 -0.75
CA ILE A 136 -4.28 -4.60 -0.26
C ILE A 136 -3.69 -3.74 -1.39
N SER A 137 -3.36 -4.35 -2.54
CA SER A 137 -2.79 -3.58 -3.64
C SER A 137 -3.78 -2.58 -4.26
N ALA A 138 -5.08 -2.88 -4.24
CA ALA A 138 -6.13 -2.00 -4.75
C ALA A 138 -6.37 -0.84 -3.77
N GLU A 139 -6.45 -1.13 -2.48
CA GLU A 139 -6.54 -0.10 -1.42
C GLU A 139 -5.34 0.86 -1.44
N LEU A 140 -4.13 0.33 -1.60
CA LEU A 140 -2.92 1.14 -1.72
C LEU A 140 -2.86 1.92 -3.05
N GLU A 141 -3.39 1.38 -4.15
CA GLU A 141 -3.52 2.12 -5.41
C GLU A 141 -4.51 3.28 -5.28
N PHE A 142 -5.60 3.08 -4.53
CA PHE A 142 -6.55 4.14 -4.24
C PHE A 142 -5.93 5.25 -3.38
N LEU A 143 -5.16 4.90 -2.34
CA LEU A 143 -4.40 5.90 -1.56
C LEU A 143 -3.34 6.61 -2.39
N HIS A 144 -2.67 5.92 -3.32
CA HIS A 144 -1.81 6.55 -4.31
C HIS A 144 -2.57 7.59 -5.15
N PHE A 145 -3.76 7.26 -5.62
CA PHE A 145 -4.61 8.18 -6.37
C PHE A 145 -4.99 9.41 -5.53
N LEU A 146 -5.51 9.22 -4.31
CA LEU A 146 -5.93 10.35 -3.47
C LEU A 146 -4.78 11.30 -3.15
N THR A 147 -3.60 10.76 -2.82
CA THR A 147 -2.39 11.55 -2.55
C THR A 147 -1.81 12.21 -3.81
N PHE A 148 -1.97 11.58 -4.98
CA PHE A 148 -1.61 12.20 -6.25
C PHE A 148 -2.51 13.42 -6.56
N GLN A 149 -3.81 13.27 -6.32
CA GLN A 149 -4.78 14.34 -6.52
C GLN A 149 -4.63 15.47 -5.49
N GLU A 150 -4.25 15.16 -4.26
CA GLU A 150 -3.82 16.15 -3.26
C GLU A 150 -2.68 17.02 -3.80
N ALA A 151 -1.64 16.40 -4.37
CA ALA A 151 -0.51 17.13 -4.95
C ALA A 151 -0.94 18.04 -6.13
N ALA A 152 -1.89 17.57 -6.95
CA ALA A 152 -2.45 18.36 -8.04
C ALA A 152 -3.24 19.57 -7.51
N ALA A 153 -4.10 19.37 -6.50
CA ALA A 153 -4.87 20.45 -5.89
C ALA A 153 -3.97 21.52 -5.23
N VAL A 154 -2.87 21.11 -4.58
CA VAL A 154 -1.85 22.05 -4.06
C VAL A 154 -1.24 22.88 -5.18
N LYS A 155 -0.85 22.24 -6.29
CA LYS A 155 -0.25 22.92 -7.44
C LYS A 155 -1.20 23.94 -8.07
N ASP A 156 -2.47 23.57 -8.18
CA ASP A 156 -3.52 24.40 -8.78
C ASP A 156 -4.10 25.42 -7.79
N LYS A 157 -3.66 25.38 -6.53
CA LYS A 157 -4.12 26.23 -5.40
C LYS A 157 -5.61 26.10 -5.10
N ASP A 158 -6.21 24.94 -5.40
CA ASP A 158 -7.61 24.65 -5.12
C ASP A 158 -7.77 24.11 -3.69
N GLN A 159 -8.20 24.98 -2.78
CA GLN A 159 -8.29 24.65 -1.36
C GLN A 159 -9.47 23.72 -1.03
N GLU A 160 -10.57 23.83 -1.76
CA GLU A 160 -11.74 22.98 -1.52
C GLU A 160 -11.44 21.55 -1.98
N LEU A 161 -10.85 21.41 -3.17
CA LEU A 161 -10.45 20.12 -3.69
C LEU A 161 -9.34 19.47 -2.84
N LEU A 162 -8.39 20.28 -2.36
CA LEU A 162 -7.36 19.83 -1.42
C LEU A 162 -7.98 19.24 -0.15
N LYS A 163 -8.93 19.96 0.45
CA LYS A 163 -9.67 19.52 1.64
C LYS A 163 -10.43 18.22 1.39
N GLU A 164 -11.10 18.08 0.25
CA GLU A 164 -11.82 16.87 -0.15
C GLU A 164 -10.90 15.64 -0.19
N TYR A 165 -9.75 15.72 -0.87
CA TYR A 165 -8.83 14.59 -0.98
C TYR A 165 -8.17 14.22 0.34
N ILE A 166 -7.87 15.18 1.22
CA ILE A 166 -7.29 14.89 2.53
C ILE A 166 -8.31 14.21 3.44
N LEU A 167 -9.56 14.68 3.45
CA LEU A 167 -10.64 14.03 4.20
C LEU A 167 -10.86 12.59 3.72
N ALA A 168 -10.87 12.39 2.41
CA ALA A 168 -11.01 11.07 1.82
C ALA A 168 -9.86 10.12 2.20
N GLN A 169 -8.62 10.60 2.21
CA GLN A 169 -7.48 9.82 2.69
C GLN A 169 -7.65 9.41 4.13
N ARG A 170 -8.00 10.36 5.01
CA ARG A 170 -8.22 10.09 6.43
C ARG A 170 -9.31 9.05 6.63
N ASP A 171 -10.48 9.27 6.04
CA ASP A 171 -11.64 8.42 6.22
C ASP A 171 -11.37 7.00 5.68
N PHE A 172 -10.68 6.88 4.54
CA PHE A 172 -10.31 5.58 3.98
C PHE A 172 -9.25 4.87 4.82
N LEU A 173 -8.20 5.58 5.27
CA LEU A 173 -7.18 5.01 6.16
C LEU A 173 -7.80 4.50 7.47
N GLU A 174 -8.65 5.29 8.10
CA GLU A 174 -9.28 4.97 9.38
C GLU A 174 -10.27 3.80 9.29
N ARG A 175 -11.14 3.83 8.27
CA ARG A 175 -12.24 2.86 8.14
C ARG A 175 -11.85 1.55 7.47
N HIS A 176 -10.72 1.54 6.75
CA HIS A 176 -10.25 0.38 5.99
C HIS A 176 -8.82 0.01 6.42
N VAL A 177 -7.81 0.52 5.72
CA VAL A 177 -6.43 0.01 5.78
C VAL A 177 -5.87 -0.12 7.20
N MET A 178 -6.09 0.85 8.10
CA MET A 178 -5.57 0.82 9.48
C MET A 178 -6.19 -0.28 10.35
N ARG A 179 -7.40 -0.74 10.01
CA ARG A 179 -8.12 -1.76 10.80
C ARG A 179 -7.47 -3.13 10.70
N TRP A 180 -6.74 -3.39 9.63
CA TRP A 180 -6.25 -4.73 9.32
C TRP A 180 -4.76 -4.80 8.99
N ILE A 181 -4.14 -3.72 8.50
CA ILE A 181 -2.73 -3.77 8.10
C ILE A 181 -1.76 -4.22 9.21
N PRO A 182 -1.90 -3.82 10.50
CA PRO A 182 -0.98 -4.28 11.54
C PRO A 182 -1.08 -5.80 11.74
N ARG A 183 -2.32 -6.32 11.79
CA ARG A 183 -2.59 -7.75 11.95
C ARG A 183 -2.08 -8.56 10.75
N TYR A 184 -2.33 -8.10 9.53
CA TYR A 184 -1.79 -8.71 8.31
C TYR A 184 -0.25 -8.82 8.37
N CYS A 185 0.41 -7.77 8.84
CA CYS A 185 1.88 -7.76 8.96
C CYS A 185 2.39 -8.73 10.02
N ASP A 186 1.67 -8.90 11.14
CA ASP A 186 2.03 -9.85 12.19
C ASP A 186 1.82 -11.30 11.71
N GLU A 187 0.71 -11.58 11.03
CA GLU A 187 0.44 -12.90 10.44
C GLU A 187 1.49 -13.25 9.39
N LEU A 188 1.85 -12.31 8.50
CA LEU A 188 2.88 -12.54 7.49
C LEU A 188 4.27 -12.79 8.11
N GLN A 189 4.62 -12.10 9.21
CA GLN A 189 5.86 -12.34 9.94
C GLN A 189 5.93 -13.76 10.52
N SER A 190 4.80 -14.28 11.01
CA SER A 190 4.73 -15.65 11.54
C SER A 190 4.72 -16.72 10.43
N SER A 191 4.30 -16.35 9.21
CA SER A 191 4.27 -17.23 8.03
C SER A 191 5.56 -17.11 7.22
N VAL A 192 6.65 -17.72 7.70
CA VAL A 192 7.99 -17.65 7.09
C VAL A 192 8.07 -18.44 5.76
N ARG A 193 7.57 -17.86 4.67
CA ARG A 193 7.73 -18.44 3.32
C ARG A 193 8.49 -17.54 2.35
N VAL A 194 8.38 -16.22 2.51
CA VAL A 194 9.06 -15.25 1.63
C VAL A 194 9.56 -14.03 2.43
N PRO A 195 10.86 -13.98 2.78
CA PRO A 195 11.41 -12.87 3.56
C PRO A 195 11.20 -11.49 2.92
N PHE A 196 11.22 -11.40 1.58
CA PHE A 196 10.89 -10.18 0.83
C PHE A 196 9.54 -9.57 1.27
N TYR A 197 8.47 -10.38 1.31
CA TYR A 197 7.13 -9.89 1.64
C TYR A 197 6.99 -9.53 3.12
N VAL A 198 7.68 -10.24 4.01
CA VAL A 198 7.73 -9.88 5.44
C VAL A 198 8.28 -8.48 5.63
N GLN A 199 9.37 -8.15 4.95
CA GLN A 199 9.98 -6.83 5.05
C GLN A 199 9.13 -5.76 4.37
N LEU A 200 8.53 -6.06 3.21
CA LEU A 200 7.62 -5.14 2.53
C LEU A 200 6.41 -4.79 3.42
N ALA A 201 5.82 -5.78 4.09
CA ALA A 201 4.70 -5.57 5.01
C ALA A 201 5.09 -4.74 6.23
N LYS A 202 6.26 -4.99 6.83
CA LYS A 202 6.78 -4.13 7.92
C LYS A 202 6.90 -2.66 7.50
N ILE A 203 7.47 -2.41 6.31
CA ILE A 203 7.57 -1.05 5.77
C ILE A 203 6.17 -0.47 5.54
N ALA A 204 5.27 -1.23 4.91
CA ALA A 204 3.92 -0.78 4.62
C ALA A 204 3.16 -0.39 5.90
N SER A 205 3.09 -1.27 6.89
CA SER A 205 2.42 -0.99 8.17
C SER A 205 2.98 0.24 8.87
N LYS A 206 4.32 0.37 8.93
CA LYS A 206 4.94 1.55 9.55
C LYS A 206 4.68 2.83 8.77
N PHE A 207 4.83 2.81 7.45
CA PHE A 207 4.52 3.96 6.60
C PHE A 207 3.06 4.38 6.78
N ILE A 208 2.11 3.47 6.59
CA ILE A 208 0.67 3.75 6.64
C ILE A 208 0.26 4.29 8.02
N THR A 209 0.76 3.69 9.11
CA THR A 209 0.48 4.17 10.47
C THR A 209 0.96 5.62 10.66
N ARG A 210 2.20 5.91 10.23
CA ARG A 210 2.80 7.24 10.37
C ARG A 210 2.15 8.26 9.45
N ASP A 211 1.78 7.83 8.26
CA ASP A 211 1.06 8.63 7.28
C ASP A 211 -0.31 9.04 7.82
N PHE A 212 -1.06 8.09 8.40
CA PHE A 212 -2.34 8.36 9.04
C PHE A 212 -2.22 9.32 10.22
N GLU A 213 -1.25 9.11 11.12
CA GLU A 213 -0.95 10.04 12.23
C GLU A 213 -0.63 11.45 11.71
N TRP A 214 0.15 11.54 10.63
CA TRP A 214 0.54 12.81 10.02
C TRP A 214 -0.64 13.52 9.37
N VAL A 215 -1.46 12.82 8.58
CA VAL A 215 -2.68 13.37 7.95
C VAL A 215 -3.64 13.90 9.03
N ASN A 216 -3.83 13.15 10.12
CA ASN A 216 -4.70 13.58 11.22
C ASN A 216 -4.17 14.80 11.99
N SER A 217 -2.85 14.91 12.16
CA SER A 217 -2.26 15.97 12.97
C SER A 217 -2.08 17.29 12.21
N ASN A 218 -1.81 17.22 10.91
CA ASN A 218 -1.42 18.39 10.10
C ASN A 218 -2.58 19.01 9.33
N TYR A 219 -3.71 18.32 9.24
CA TYR A 219 -4.92 18.83 8.61
C TYR A 219 -6.06 18.86 9.63
N GLN A 220 -6.05 19.90 10.48
CA GLN A 220 -7.21 20.29 11.26
C GLN A 220 -8.21 20.96 10.32
N ILE A 221 -9.10 20.15 9.75
CA ILE A 221 -10.12 20.55 8.79
C ILE A 221 -11.43 20.89 9.48
#